data_AF-A0A939L787-F1
#
_entry.id   AF-A0A939L787-F1
#
_cell.length_a   1.000
_cell.length_b   1.000
_cell.length_c   1.000
_cell.angle_alpha   90.00
_cell.angle_beta   90.00
_cell.angle_gamma   90.00
#
_symmetry.space_group_name_H-M   'P 1'
#
loop_
_entity.id
_entity.type
_entity.pdbx_description
1 polymer ?
#
loop_
_entity_poly.entity_id
_entity_poly.type
_entity_poly.pdbx_seq_one_letter_code
_entity_poly.pdbx_strand_id
1 'polypeptide(L)'
;RHTGTPARLRYGYADYLGPDGFHGDHVVTEYWNDARGWLLADPQLADPRVLDSCHADFDPLDVPRDRFLVAGAAWRAIRTGAADPAAFGVHPPDEGPLNGEPFVAHSLRLDLAMLNKVEPLLWDLWGPAPDAGHPHLAAPLRRLHDQVALLTYDDIAVNAVRTLFDEHEALRTPKTLLSLSPFKGPRTVTLR
;
A
#
# COMPACT_ATOMS: atom_id res chain seq x y z
N ARG A 1 -14.09 -10.94 7.86
CA ARG A 1 -13.78 -11.33 9.26
C ARG A 1 -15.02 -11.69 10.07
N HIS A 2 -16.11 -10.90 10.05
CA HIS A 2 -17.33 -11.20 10.81
C HIS A 2 -17.91 -12.61 10.56
N THR A 3 -17.75 -13.11 9.34
CA THR A 3 -18.16 -14.46 8.89
C THR A 3 -17.18 -15.58 9.23
N GLY A 4 -16.09 -15.29 9.96
CA GLY A 4 -15.02 -16.26 10.25
C GLY A 4 -13.98 -16.41 9.13
N THR A 5 -14.20 -15.85 7.94
CA THR A 5 -13.22 -15.88 6.84
C THR A 5 -11.95 -15.10 7.21
N PRO A 6 -10.76 -15.73 7.18
CA PRO A 6 -9.48 -15.05 7.32
C PRO A 6 -9.39 -13.93 6.27
N ALA A 7 -9.11 -12.71 6.72
CA ALA A 7 -8.98 -11.56 5.85
C ALA A 7 -8.05 -10.49 6.43
N ARG A 8 -7.39 -9.74 5.56
CA ARG A 8 -6.47 -8.65 5.88
C ARG A 8 -6.57 -7.54 4.82
N LEU A 9 -6.31 -6.30 5.23
CA LEU A 9 -6.17 -5.20 4.29
C LEU A 9 -4.81 -5.26 3.61
N ARG A 10 -4.77 -4.87 2.34
CA ARG A 10 -3.54 -4.71 1.58
C ARG A 10 -3.49 -3.33 0.95
N TYR A 11 -2.41 -2.61 1.19
CA TYR A 11 -2.11 -1.36 0.49
C TYR A 11 -1.26 -1.67 -0.73
N GLY A 12 -1.60 -1.08 -1.87
CA GLY A 12 -0.88 -1.26 -3.11
C GLY A 12 -1.32 -0.28 -4.16
N TYR A 13 -1.29 -0.72 -5.41
CA TYR A 13 -1.57 0.09 -6.57
C TYR A 13 -2.37 -0.67 -7.61
N ALA A 14 -3.44 -0.04 -8.09
CA ALA A 14 -4.34 -0.57 -9.11
C ALA A 14 -4.08 0.12 -10.45
N ASP A 15 -3.97 -0.64 -11.53
CA ASP A 15 -3.85 -0.12 -12.90
C ASP A 15 -5.20 0.09 -13.61
N TYR A 16 -6.31 -0.22 -12.93
CA TYR A 16 -7.66 -0.25 -13.49
C TYR A 16 -8.53 0.92 -13.05
N LEU A 17 -7.97 1.88 -12.31
CA LEU A 17 -8.69 3.07 -11.83
C LEU A 17 -8.81 4.17 -12.90
N GLY A 18 -8.02 4.08 -13.98
CA GLY A 18 -8.02 5.03 -15.08
C GLY A 18 -7.52 4.40 -16.40
N PRO A 19 -7.68 5.09 -17.53
CA PRO A 19 -7.30 4.59 -18.86
C PRO A 19 -5.81 4.71 -19.19
N ASP A 20 -5.05 5.45 -18.39
CA ASP A 20 -3.67 5.85 -18.67
C ASP A 20 -2.63 4.79 -18.30
N GLY A 21 -3.05 3.70 -17.65
CA GLY A 21 -2.17 2.65 -17.13
C GLY A 21 -1.34 3.10 -15.94
N PHE A 22 -1.70 4.22 -15.30
CA PHE A 22 -1.07 4.67 -14.07
C PHE A 22 -1.44 3.73 -12.92
N HIS A 23 -0.46 3.40 -12.09
CA HIS A 23 -0.67 2.58 -10.90
C HIS A 23 -1.14 3.50 -9.76
N GLY A 24 -2.46 3.69 -9.68
CA GLY A 24 -3.12 4.51 -8.68
C GLY A 24 -3.12 3.84 -7.31
N ASP A 25 -2.78 4.60 -6.27
CA ASP A 25 -2.72 4.09 -4.91
C ASP A 25 -4.09 3.60 -4.44
N HIS A 26 -4.12 2.40 -3.84
CA HIS A 26 -5.39 1.76 -3.53
C HIS A 26 -5.28 0.74 -2.41
N VAL A 27 -6.42 0.44 -1.78
CA VAL A 27 -6.52 -0.54 -0.70
C VAL A 27 -7.60 -1.55 -1.01
N VAL A 28 -7.23 -2.82 -0.96
CA VAL A 28 -8.10 -3.97 -1.21
C VAL A 28 -8.15 -4.89 0.00
N THR A 29 -9.13 -5.80 0.01
CA THR A 29 -9.22 -6.87 1.01
C THR A 29 -8.61 -8.14 0.44
N GLU A 30 -7.60 -8.70 1.10
CA GLU A 30 -7.11 -10.03 0.81
C GLU A 30 -7.79 -11.03 1.75
N TYR A 31 -8.43 -12.06 1.19
CA TYR A 31 -9.24 -13.02 1.96
C TYR A 31 -8.95 -14.46 1.54
N TRP A 32 -9.15 -15.38 2.47
CA TRP A 32 -8.91 -16.80 2.23
C TRP A 32 -10.11 -17.48 1.56
N ASN A 33 -9.83 -18.19 0.49
CA ASN A 33 -10.74 -19.11 -0.20
C ASN A 33 -10.21 -20.54 -0.06
N ASP A 34 -11.07 -21.48 0.34
CA ASP A 34 -10.63 -22.86 0.63
C ASP A 34 -10.13 -23.62 -0.60
N ALA A 35 -10.60 -23.27 -1.80
CA ALA A 35 -10.20 -23.92 -3.05
C ALA A 35 -8.99 -23.25 -3.71
N ARG A 36 -8.83 -21.93 -3.54
CA ARG A 36 -7.89 -21.12 -4.32
C ARG A 36 -6.83 -20.40 -3.49
N GLY A 37 -6.92 -20.45 -2.16
CA GLY A 37 -6.02 -19.73 -1.26
C GLY A 37 -6.38 -18.24 -1.16
N TRP A 38 -5.36 -17.37 -1.08
CA TRP A 38 -5.55 -15.93 -0.90
C TRP A 38 -5.98 -15.23 -2.19
N LEU A 39 -7.20 -14.68 -2.18
CA LEU A 39 -7.76 -13.85 -3.25
C LEU A 39 -7.82 -12.38 -2.83
N LEU A 40 -7.83 -11.48 -3.82
CA LEU A 40 -8.02 -10.06 -3.61
C LEU A 40 -9.45 -9.67 -3.97
N ALA A 41 -10.08 -8.88 -3.11
CA ALA A 41 -11.39 -8.28 -3.36
C ALA A 41 -11.28 -6.76 -3.27
N ASP A 42 -11.80 -6.08 -4.29
CA ASP A 42 -11.90 -4.63 -4.30
C ASP A 42 -13.36 -4.20 -4.04
N PRO A 43 -13.67 -3.77 -2.81
CA PRO A 43 -15.02 -3.36 -2.47
C PRO A 43 -15.45 -2.06 -3.16
N GLN A 44 -14.52 -1.25 -3.68
CA GLN A 44 -14.87 -0.03 -4.42
C GLN A 44 -15.60 -0.37 -5.73
N LEU A 45 -15.23 -1.48 -6.37
CA LEU A 45 -15.84 -1.98 -7.60
C LEU A 45 -17.23 -2.62 -7.38
N ALA A 46 -17.67 -2.74 -6.11
CA ALA A 46 -19.03 -3.20 -5.81
C ALA A 46 -20.10 -2.13 -6.09
N ASP A 47 -19.72 -0.86 -6.22
CA ASP A 47 -20.61 0.20 -6.73
C ASP A 47 -20.60 0.18 -8.26
N PRO A 48 -21.73 -0.12 -8.94
CA PRO A 48 -21.79 -0.16 -10.40
C PRO A 48 -21.34 1.14 -11.07
N ARG A 49 -21.57 2.30 -10.42
CA ARG A 49 -21.14 3.60 -10.98
C ARG A 49 -19.63 3.75 -11.00
N VAL A 50 -18.95 3.17 -10.01
CA VAL A 50 -17.49 3.18 -9.96
C VAL A 50 -16.95 2.15 -10.94
N LEU A 51 -17.55 0.95 -10.98
CA LEU A 51 -17.18 -0.09 -11.94
C LEU A 51 -17.24 0.42 -13.39
N ASP A 52 -18.31 1.13 -13.78
CA ASP A 52 -18.47 1.69 -15.12
C ASP A 52 -17.40 2.74 -15.48
N SER A 53 -16.80 3.38 -14.48
CA SER A 53 -15.71 4.36 -14.65
C SER A 53 -14.32 3.73 -14.62
N CYS A 54 -14.21 2.48 -14.14
CA CYS A 54 -12.95 1.76 -14.03
C CYS A 54 -12.78 0.80 -15.23
N HIS A 55 -11.53 0.53 -15.61
CA HIS A 55 -11.19 -0.41 -16.68
C HIS A 55 -11.06 -1.85 -16.15
N ALA A 56 -12.01 -2.26 -15.31
CA ALA A 56 -12.03 -3.58 -14.68
C ALA A 56 -12.89 -4.55 -15.49
N ASP A 57 -12.24 -5.53 -16.11
CA ASP A 57 -12.82 -6.62 -16.89
C ASP A 57 -12.77 -7.98 -16.16
N PHE A 58 -12.63 -7.92 -14.83
CA PHE A 58 -12.48 -9.06 -13.92
C PHE A 58 -13.54 -9.04 -12.82
N ASP A 59 -13.64 -10.14 -12.07
CA ASP A 59 -14.53 -10.23 -10.90
C ASP A 59 -13.98 -9.36 -9.75
N PRO A 60 -14.75 -8.39 -9.21
CA PRO A 60 -14.35 -7.60 -8.04
C PRO A 60 -13.96 -8.41 -6.80
N LEU A 61 -14.37 -9.67 -6.70
CA LEU A 61 -14.03 -10.59 -5.61
C LEU A 61 -12.80 -11.46 -5.91
N ASP A 62 -12.21 -11.33 -7.10
CA ASP A 62 -11.02 -12.04 -7.55
C ASP A 62 -10.16 -11.14 -8.44
N VAL A 63 -9.68 -10.04 -7.84
CA VAL A 63 -8.83 -9.07 -8.51
C VAL A 63 -7.49 -9.72 -8.87
N PRO A 64 -7.08 -9.70 -10.15
CA PRO A 64 -5.80 -10.28 -10.55
C PRO A 64 -4.61 -9.56 -9.91
N ARG A 65 -3.59 -10.32 -9.49
CA ARG A 65 -2.40 -9.78 -8.80
C ARG A 65 -1.48 -8.96 -9.70
N ASP A 66 -1.64 -9.06 -11.01
CA ASP A 66 -0.96 -8.20 -12.00
C ASP A 66 -1.70 -6.89 -12.23
N ARG A 67 -3.01 -6.83 -11.96
CA ARG A 67 -3.84 -5.61 -12.00
C ARG A 67 -3.76 -4.80 -10.70
N PHE A 68 -3.60 -5.48 -9.56
CA PHE A 68 -3.31 -4.85 -8.26
C PHE A 68 -1.96 -5.30 -7.72
N LEU A 69 -0.99 -4.38 -7.73
CA LEU A 69 0.34 -4.59 -7.17
C LEU A 69 0.34 -4.17 -5.69
N VAL A 70 0.43 -5.13 -4.78
CA VAL A 70 0.69 -4.82 -3.36
C VAL A 70 1.96 -3.97 -3.23
N ALA A 71 2.03 -3.09 -2.21
CA ALA A 71 3.11 -2.12 -2.10
C ALA A 71 4.52 -2.75 -2.11
N GLY A 72 4.66 -3.96 -1.55
CA GLY A 72 5.93 -4.72 -1.61
C GLY A 72 6.33 -5.14 -3.03
N ALA A 73 5.35 -5.48 -3.88
CA ALA A 73 5.61 -5.82 -5.28
C ALA A 73 6.01 -4.58 -6.08
N ALA A 74 5.29 -3.46 -5.91
CA ALA A 74 5.62 -2.18 -6.53
C ALA A 74 7.02 -1.69 -6.13
N TRP A 75 7.35 -1.74 -4.83
CA TRP A 75 8.67 -1.40 -4.33
C TRP A 75 9.75 -2.26 -4.99
N ARG A 76 9.58 -3.59 -5.05
CA ARG A 76 10.55 -4.48 -5.70
C ARG A 76 10.71 -4.18 -7.20
N ALA A 77 9.62 -3.92 -7.91
CA ALA A 77 9.67 -3.59 -9.33
C ALA A 77 10.51 -2.32 -9.57
N ILE A 78 10.29 -1.28 -8.78
CA ILE A 78 11.10 -0.04 -8.82
C ILE A 78 12.57 -0.33 -8.51
N ARG A 79 12.83 -1.08 -7.43
CA ARG A 79 14.20 -1.34 -6.96
C ARG A 79 15.01 -2.23 -7.88
N THR A 80 14.35 -3.04 -8.70
CA THR A 80 14.97 -3.89 -9.74
C THR A 80 15.03 -3.23 -11.11
N GLY A 81 14.46 -2.03 -11.27
CA GLY A 81 14.38 -1.33 -12.55
C GLY A 81 13.33 -1.89 -13.50
N ALA A 82 12.44 -2.77 -13.03
CA ALA A 82 11.34 -3.33 -13.81
C ALA A 82 10.16 -2.35 -13.95
N ALA A 83 10.08 -1.31 -13.12
CA ALA A 83 9.08 -0.26 -13.23
C ALA A 83 9.66 1.12 -12.90
N ASP A 84 9.11 2.16 -13.53
CA ASP A 84 9.44 3.55 -13.22
C ASP A 84 8.71 3.97 -11.94
N PRO A 85 9.41 4.47 -10.89
CA PRO A 85 8.74 5.02 -9.71
C PRO A 85 7.69 6.09 -10.04
N ALA A 86 7.88 6.89 -11.09
CA ALA A 86 6.94 7.93 -11.49
C ALA A 86 5.58 7.39 -11.97
N ALA A 87 5.47 6.08 -12.23
CA ALA A 87 4.21 5.43 -12.61
C ALA A 87 3.31 5.06 -11.42
N PHE A 88 3.73 5.32 -10.17
CA PHE A 88 3.00 4.94 -8.96
C PHE A 88 2.68 6.15 -8.09
N GLY A 89 1.44 6.27 -7.62
CA GLY A 89 1.03 7.36 -6.73
C GLY A 89 -0.47 7.58 -6.69
N VAL A 90 -0.88 8.75 -6.21
CA VAL A 90 -2.27 9.22 -6.24
C VAL A 90 -2.63 9.74 -7.62
N HIS A 91 -1.68 10.40 -8.28
CA HIS A 91 -1.79 10.94 -9.63
C HIS A 91 -0.40 11.01 -10.30
N PRO A 92 -0.34 11.12 -11.63
CA PRO A 92 0.90 11.33 -12.37
C PRO A 92 1.72 12.56 -11.94
N PRO A 93 3.02 12.63 -12.27
CA PRO A 93 3.92 13.72 -11.85
C PRO A 93 3.52 15.12 -12.34
N ASP A 94 2.84 15.24 -13.46
CA ASP A 94 2.34 16.50 -14.03
C ASP A 94 1.14 17.06 -13.27
N GLU A 95 0.46 16.24 -12.46
CA GLU A 95 -0.69 16.64 -11.65
C GLU A 95 -0.31 17.00 -10.20
N GLY A 96 0.90 16.63 -9.74
CA GLY A 96 1.41 17.03 -8.43
C GLY A 96 2.53 16.14 -7.86
N PRO A 97 2.83 16.26 -6.55
CA PRO A 97 3.98 15.59 -5.92
C PRO A 97 3.68 14.23 -5.26
N LEU A 98 2.43 13.75 -5.26
CA LEU A 98 2.00 12.55 -4.54
C LEU A 98 2.22 11.26 -5.35
N ASN A 99 3.45 11.04 -5.77
CA ASN A 99 3.89 9.88 -6.55
C ASN A 99 5.36 9.55 -6.27
N GLY A 100 5.87 8.52 -6.94
CA GLY A 100 7.28 8.20 -6.90
C GLY A 100 7.67 7.31 -5.73
N GLU A 101 8.97 6.99 -5.69
CA GLU A 101 9.56 6.10 -4.69
C GLU A 101 9.24 6.49 -3.23
N PRO A 102 9.29 7.77 -2.81
CA PRO A 102 8.90 8.16 -1.45
C PRO A 102 7.47 7.75 -1.09
N PHE A 103 6.55 7.91 -2.04
CA PHE A 103 5.14 7.56 -1.85
C PHE A 103 4.97 6.04 -1.78
N VAL A 104 5.71 5.27 -2.58
CA VAL A 104 5.74 3.80 -2.50
C VAL A 104 6.32 3.30 -1.19
N ALA A 105 7.38 3.94 -0.68
CA ALA A 105 7.91 3.61 0.64
C ALA A 105 6.90 3.87 1.76
N HIS A 106 6.16 4.98 1.66
CA HIS A 106 5.09 5.28 2.60
C HIS A 106 3.99 4.21 2.55
N SER A 107 3.51 3.88 1.34
CA SER A 107 2.49 2.85 1.12
C SER A 107 2.93 1.47 1.63
N LEU A 108 4.20 1.11 1.46
CA LEU A 108 4.77 -0.13 1.98
C LEU A 108 4.77 -0.18 3.52
N ARG A 109 5.00 0.96 4.17
CA ARG A 109 4.90 1.08 5.63
C ARG A 109 3.44 0.95 6.11
N LEU A 110 2.47 1.48 5.35
CA LEU A 110 1.05 1.29 5.64
C LEU A 110 0.63 -0.18 5.47
N ASP A 111 1.02 -0.84 4.37
CA ASP A 111 0.75 -2.27 4.14
C ASP A 111 1.32 -3.12 5.29
N LEU A 112 2.56 -2.84 5.70
CA LEU A 112 3.19 -3.51 6.84
C LEU A 112 2.41 -3.31 8.14
N ALA A 113 1.93 -2.10 8.43
CA ALA A 113 1.12 -1.83 9.62
C ALA A 113 -0.21 -2.59 9.59
N MET A 114 -0.88 -2.62 8.43
CA MET A 114 -2.13 -3.36 8.21
C MET A 114 -1.97 -4.87 8.43
N LEU A 115 -0.85 -5.44 7.98
CA LEU A 115 -0.49 -6.84 8.24
C LEU A 115 -0.25 -7.15 9.72
N ASN A 116 0.13 -6.12 10.49
CA ASN A 116 0.31 -6.17 11.94
C ASN A 116 -0.94 -5.72 12.72
N LYS A 117 -2.11 -5.68 12.07
CA LYS A 117 -3.41 -5.32 12.66
C LYS A 117 -3.50 -3.88 13.15
N VAL A 118 -2.64 -3.01 12.63
CA VAL A 118 -2.78 -1.57 12.80
C VAL A 118 -3.46 -1.04 11.54
N GLU A 119 -4.63 -0.43 11.69
CA GLU A 119 -5.48 0.02 10.59
C GLU A 119 -5.50 1.57 10.56
N PRO A 120 -4.41 2.22 10.10
CA PRO A 120 -4.31 3.67 10.00
C PRO A 120 -5.22 4.22 8.88
N LEU A 121 -5.47 5.53 8.88
CA LEU A 121 -6.02 6.17 7.69
C LEU A 121 -4.95 6.20 6.59
N LEU A 122 -5.39 6.19 5.32
CA LEU A 122 -4.48 6.14 4.16
C LEU A 122 -3.51 7.32 4.07
N TRP A 123 -3.84 8.41 4.78
CA TRP A 123 -3.08 9.66 4.80
C TRP A 123 -2.47 9.94 6.18
N ASP A 124 -2.34 8.91 7.02
CA ASP A 124 -1.63 8.99 8.29
C ASP A 124 -0.14 8.78 8.06
N LEU A 125 0.66 9.78 8.40
CA LEU A 125 2.09 9.84 8.13
C LEU A 125 2.90 9.59 9.40
N TRP A 126 3.90 8.71 9.28
CA TRP A 126 4.96 8.54 10.27
C TRP A 126 6.25 8.01 9.65
N GLY A 127 7.31 8.07 10.44
CA GLY A 127 8.64 7.66 10.05
C GLY A 127 9.39 8.74 9.26
N PRO A 128 10.65 8.45 8.90
CA PRO A 128 11.48 9.37 8.14
C PRO A 128 10.90 9.63 6.74
N ALA A 129 10.73 10.92 6.43
CA ALA A 129 10.43 11.41 5.09
C ALA A 129 11.75 11.61 4.29
N PRO A 130 11.70 11.68 2.94
CA PRO A 130 12.83 12.16 2.17
C PRO A 130 13.18 13.60 2.57
N ASP A 131 14.47 13.92 2.58
CA ASP A 131 14.92 15.28 2.82
C ASP A 131 14.50 16.18 1.65
N ALA A 132 14.17 17.44 1.92
CA ALA A 132 13.72 18.40 0.90
C ALA A 132 14.70 18.62 -0.27
N GLY A 133 15.95 18.19 -0.14
CA GLY A 133 16.98 18.22 -1.20
C GLY A 133 17.33 16.87 -1.82
N HIS A 134 16.73 15.77 -1.35
CA HIS A 134 16.96 14.42 -1.86
C HIS A 134 15.61 13.75 -2.17
N PRO A 135 15.23 13.62 -3.45
CA PRO A 135 13.95 13.02 -3.86
C PRO A 135 13.84 11.51 -3.54
N HIS A 136 14.85 10.98 -2.87
CA HIS A 136 15.08 9.57 -2.62
C HIS A 136 15.31 9.33 -1.13
N LEU A 137 14.84 8.19 -0.64
CA LEU A 137 15.14 7.78 0.71
C LEU A 137 16.63 7.52 0.90
N ALA A 138 17.13 7.82 2.11
CA ALA A 138 18.49 7.49 2.51
C ALA A 138 18.75 5.98 2.37
N ALA A 139 19.96 5.60 1.97
CA ALA A 139 20.30 4.21 1.67
C ALA A 139 20.00 3.20 2.80
N PRO A 140 20.22 3.50 4.11
CA PRO A 140 19.83 2.59 5.19
C PRO A 140 18.33 2.33 5.24
N LEU A 141 17.53 3.37 5.02
CA LEU A 141 16.07 3.27 5.03
C LEU A 141 15.56 2.51 3.80
N ARG A 142 16.17 2.71 2.62
CA ARG A 142 15.86 1.90 1.42
C ARG A 142 16.09 0.42 1.66
N ARG A 143 17.22 0.04 2.27
CA ARG A 143 17.50 -1.38 2.60
C ARG A 143 16.47 -1.96 3.56
N LEU A 144 15.99 -1.16 4.51
CA LEU A 144 14.93 -1.59 5.42
C LEU A 144 13.61 -1.84 4.66
N HIS A 145 13.25 -0.97 3.70
CA HIS A 145 12.08 -1.19 2.84
C HIS A 145 12.28 -2.37 1.87
N ASP A 146 13.51 -2.60 1.38
CA ASP A 146 13.84 -3.79 0.60
C ASP A 146 13.54 -5.07 1.40
N GLN A 147 13.86 -5.10 2.70
CA GLN A 147 13.51 -6.22 3.60
C GLN A 147 11.99 -6.35 3.81
N VAL A 148 11.29 -5.25 4.07
CA VAL A 148 9.82 -5.27 4.20
C VAL A 148 9.18 -5.85 2.94
N ALA A 149 9.60 -5.38 1.77
CA ALA A 149 9.06 -5.81 0.49
C ALA A 149 9.28 -7.30 0.23
N LEU A 150 10.47 -7.83 0.56
CA LEU A 150 10.76 -9.26 0.46
C LEU A 150 9.81 -10.14 1.30
N LEU A 151 9.36 -9.64 2.45
CA LEU A 151 8.50 -10.38 3.38
C LEU A 151 6.99 -10.22 3.10
N THR A 152 6.61 -9.26 2.24
CA THR A 152 5.20 -8.84 2.08
C THR A 152 4.68 -8.88 0.64
N TYR A 153 5.56 -8.97 -0.37
CA TYR A 153 5.14 -8.91 -1.78
C TYR A 153 4.28 -10.11 -2.23
N ASP A 154 4.43 -11.27 -1.60
CA ASP A 154 3.74 -12.52 -1.98
C ASP A 154 3.39 -13.34 -0.72
N ASP A 155 3.89 -14.57 -0.60
CA ASP A 155 3.71 -15.42 0.59
C ASP A 155 4.24 -14.74 1.86
N ILE A 156 3.31 -14.29 2.69
CA ILE A 156 3.63 -13.48 3.86
C ILE A 156 4.19 -14.35 4.98
N ALA A 157 5.47 -14.14 5.29
CA ALA A 157 6.14 -14.72 6.45
C ALA A 157 5.70 -14.00 7.74
N VAL A 158 4.49 -14.33 8.23
CA VAL A 158 3.80 -13.60 9.32
C VAL A 158 4.68 -13.33 10.55
N ASN A 159 5.50 -14.30 10.97
CA ASN A 159 6.38 -14.11 12.13
C ASN A 159 7.50 -13.11 11.84
N ALA A 160 8.15 -13.21 10.68
CA ALA A 160 9.21 -12.28 10.27
C ALA A 160 8.67 -10.85 10.07
N VAL A 161 7.46 -10.73 9.51
CA VAL A 161 6.76 -9.45 9.35
C VAL A 161 6.47 -8.79 10.71
N ARG A 162 6.05 -9.56 11.71
CA ARG A 162 5.83 -9.07 13.08
C ARG A 162 7.12 -8.64 13.74
N THR A 163 8.15 -9.49 13.71
CA THR A 163 9.47 -9.17 14.27
C THR A 163 10.02 -7.88 13.67
N LEU A 164 10.00 -7.73 12.34
CA LEU A 164 10.49 -6.53 11.66
C LEU A 164 9.69 -5.28 12.05
N PHE A 165 8.37 -5.38 12.19
CA PHE A 165 7.54 -4.25 12.61
C PHE A 165 7.79 -3.84 14.06
N ASP A 166 8.00 -4.80 14.96
CA ASP A 166 8.21 -4.54 16.40
C ASP A 166 9.62 -3.98 16.68
N GLU A 167 10.64 -4.48 16.01
CA GLU A 167 12.06 -4.14 16.26
C GLU A 167 12.49 -2.80 15.65
N HIS A 168 11.78 -2.30 14.63
CA HIS A 168 12.18 -1.09 13.89
C HIS A 168 11.21 0.08 14.10
N GLU A 169 11.59 1.05 14.93
CA GLU A 169 10.81 2.28 15.18
C GLU A 169 10.50 3.08 13.90
N ALA A 170 11.38 3.04 12.89
CA ALA A 170 11.17 3.71 11.60
C ALA A 170 10.02 3.10 10.77
N LEU A 171 9.56 1.89 11.11
CA LEU A 171 8.45 1.18 10.48
C LEU A 171 7.20 1.19 11.38
N ARG A 172 7.40 0.98 12.69
CA ARG A 172 6.33 0.85 13.67
C ARG A 172 5.48 2.11 13.75
N THR A 173 4.17 1.92 13.79
CA THR A 173 3.24 3.04 14.00
C THR A 173 3.46 3.67 15.38
N PRO A 174 3.75 4.98 15.46
CA PRO A 174 3.95 5.65 16.73
C PRO A 174 2.60 5.88 17.44
N LYS A 175 2.66 6.18 18.74
CA LYS A 175 1.47 6.56 19.52
C LYS A 175 0.80 7.83 18.98
N THR A 176 1.60 8.73 18.41
CA THR A 176 1.16 10.02 17.88
C THR A 176 1.67 10.19 16.46
N LEU A 177 0.78 10.50 15.52
CA LEU A 177 1.08 10.65 14.09
C LEU A 177 0.41 11.88 13.48
N LEU A 178 0.83 12.26 12.28
CA LEU A 178 0.21 13.33 11.49
C LEU A 178 -0.83 12.71 10.55
N SER A 179 -2.09 13.07 10.70
CA SER A 179 -3.17 12.68 9.78
C SER A 179 -3.44 13.80 8.79
N LEU A 180 -3.42 13.49 7.50
CA LEU A 180 -3.76 14.43 6.41
C LEU A 180 -5.14 14.14 5.79
N SER A 181 -6.06 13.57 6.57
CA SER A 181 -7.42 13.25 6.11
C SER A 181 -8.07 14.42 5.34
N PRO A 182 -8.53 14.23 4.09
CA PRO A 182 -9.14 15.29 3.29
C PRO A 182 -10.35 15.95 3.95
N PHE A 183 -11.15 15.17 4.69
CA PHE A 183 -12.34 15.65 5.37
C PHE A 183 -12.03 16.58 6.56
N LYS A 184 -10.86 16.40 7.16
CA LYS A 184 -10.51 16.94 8.47
C LYS A 184 -9.30 17.89 8.39
N GLY A 185 -8.53 17.86 7.32
CA GLY A 185 -7.28 18.59 7.19
C GLY A 185 -6.16 18.09 8.11
N PRO A 186 -4.94 18.63 7.95
CA PRO A 186 -3.75 18.21 8.68
C PRO A 186 -3.93 18.35 10.20
N ARG A 187 -3.70 17.26 10.94
CA ARG A 187 -3.80 17.24 12.40
C ARG A 187 -2.95 16.15 13.03
N THR A 188 -2.47 16.42 14.24
CA THR A 188 -1.85 15.39 15.07
C THR A 188 -2.91 14.51 15.72
N VAL A 189 -2.79 13.19 15.58
CA VAL A 189 -3.71 12.20 16.16
C VAL A 189 -2.93 11.29 17.11
N THR A 190 -3.51 11.03 18.29
CA THR A 190 -3.01 10.04 19.25
C THR A 190 -3.85 8.78 19.14
N LEU A 191 -3.22 7.67 18.77
CA LEU A 191 -3.86 6.36 18.69
C LEU A 191 -4.19 5.85 20.11
N ARG A 192 -5.34 5.19 20.26
CA ARG A 192 -5.84 4.65 21.54
C ARG A 192 -5.47 3.19 21.70
#